data_AF-A0A7Y5QLY2-F1
#
_entry.id   AF-A0A7Y5QLY2-F1
#
_cell.length_a   1.000
_cell.length_b   1.000
_cell.length_c   1.000
_cell.angle_alpha   90.00
_cell.angle_beta   90.00
_cell.angle_gamma   90.00
#
_symmetry.space_group_name_H-M   'P 1'
#
loop_
_entity.id
_entity.type
_entity.pdbx_description
1 polymer ?
#
loop_
_entity_poly.entity_id
_entity_poly.type
_entity_poly.pdbx_seq_one_letter_code
_entity_poly.pdbx_strand_id
1 'polypeptide(L)'
;MSVALEVCRMAEERLGPGGSGRLRLVGLVVGDDAGLEPDNLSFCLDALLAQPPFGEARARLQRCGGDVLRLDFLEVDDGDPDH
;
A
#
# COMPACT_ATOMS: atom_id res chain seq x y z
N MET A 1 -11.76 -9.13 -9.04
CA MET A 1 -10.44 -8.48 -8.89
C MET A 1 -10.12 -8.43 -7.41
N SER A 2 -8.94 -8.84 -6.95
CA SER A 2 -8.61 -8.89 -5.52
C SER A 2 -8.32 -7.49 -4.96
N VAL A 3 -8.70 -7.23 -3.71
CA VAL A 3 -8.47 -5.95 -3.02
C VAL A 3 -7.00 -5.51 -3.06
N ALA A 4 -6.04 -6.42 -2.82
CA ALA A 4 -4.62 -6.08 -2.80
C ALA A 4 -4.09 -5.55 -4.16
N LEU A 5 -4.57 -6.11 -5.27
CA LEU A 5 -4.24 -5.61 -6.62
C LEU A 5 -4.82 -4.21 -6.86
N GLU A 6 -6.04 -3.95 -6.37
CA GLU A 6 -6.66 -2.63 -6.52
C GLU A 6 -5.90 -1.56 -5.72
N VAL A 7 -5.42 -1.91 -4.52
CA VAL A 7 -4.56 -1.04 -3.72
C VAL A 7 -3.26 -0.72 -4.45
N CYS A 8 -2.61 -1.72 -5.06
CA CYS A 8 -1.40 -1.50 -5.87
C CYS A 8 -1.69 -0.56 -7.05
N ARG A 9 -2.78 -0.81 -7.77
CA ARG A 9 -3.23 0.06 -8.87
C ARG A 9 -3.46 1.50 -8.41
N MET A 10 -4.16 1.71 -7.30
CA MET A 10 -4.39 3.03 -6.72
C MET A 10 -3.08 3.72 -6.33
N ALA A 11 -2.09 2.96 -5.82
CA ALA A 11 -0.77 3.49 -5.51
C ALA A 11 -0.05 3.96 -6.79
N GLU A 12 -0.03 3.15 -7.86
CA GLU A 12 0.56 3.54 -9.15
C GLU A 12 -0.11 4.78 -9.73
N GLU A 13 -1.45 4.83 -9.72
CA GLU A 13 -2.22 5.97 -10.24
C GLU A 13 -1.89 7.27 -9.49
N ARG A 14 -1.72 7.21 -8.16
CA ARG A 14 -1.38 8.39 -7.34
C ARG A 14 0.08 8.82 -7.48
N LEU A 15 1.01 7.88 -7.66
CA LEU A 15 2.44 8.16 -7.84
C LEU A 15 2.75 8.70 -9.23
N GLY A 16 1.94 8.34 -10.22
CA GLY A 16 2.14 8.72 -11.60
C GLY A 16 3.36 8.06 -12.26
N PRO A 17 3.65 8.44 -13.52
CA PRO A 17 4.73 7.83 -14.29
C PRO A 17 6.09 7.97 -13.61
N GLY A 18 6.79 6.84 -13.41
CA GLY A 18 8.13 6.83 -12.81
C GLY A 18 8.17 7.02 -11.29
N GLY A 19 7.02 7.14 -10.62
CA GLY A 19 6.93 7.25 -9.16
C GLY A 19 6.93 5.89 -8.44
N SER A 20 6.44 4.83 -9.07
CA SER A 20 6.21 3.52 -8.42
C SER A 20 7.48 2.88 -7.84
N GLY A 21 8.62 2.99 -8.52
CA GLY A 21 9.89 2.44 -8.04
C GLY A 21 10.50 3.19 -6.85
N ARG A 22 9.92 4.33 -6.47
CA ARG A 22 10.32 5.12 -5.29
C ARG A 22 9.42 4.85 -4.09
N LEU A 23 8.37 4.04 -4.24
CA LEU A 23 7.46 3.73 -3.14
C LEU A 23 8.19 2.92 -2.06
N ARG A 24 8.06 3.36 -0.81
CA ARG A 24 8.59 2.67 0.38
C ARG A 24 7.48 2.06 1.21
N LEU A 25 6.37 2.77 1.38
CA LEU A 25 5.26 2.32 2.22
C LEU A 25 3.90 2.63 1.62
N VAL A 26 2.98 1.67 1.67
CA VAL A 26 1.55 1.88 1.45
C VAL A 26 0.82 1.81 2.78
N GLY A 27 0.25 2.95 3.20
CA GLY A 27 -0.59 3.04 4.39
C GLY A 27 -2.04 2.71 4.08
N LEU A 28 -2.62 1.76 4.80
CA LEU A 28 -4.05 1.44 4.75
C LEU A 28 -4.71 1.57 6.11
N VAL A 29 -5.95 2.05 6.11
CA VAL A 29 -6.86 1.94 7.24
C VAL A 29 -7.88 0.85 6.92
N VAL A 30 -8.00 -0.13 7.83
CA VAL A 30 -8.91 -1.27 7.71
C VAL A 30 -9.82 -1.32 8.93
N GLY A 31 -11.11 -1.29 8.68
CA GLY A 31 -12.16 -1.40 9.66
C GLY A 31 -12.34 -2.84 10.14
N ASP A 32 -12.65 -3.02 11.43
CA ASP A 32 -12.91 -4.35 12.00
C ASP A 32 -14.12 -5.06 11.36
N ASP A 33 -15.06 -4.30 10.78
CA ASP A 33 -16.25 -4.81 10.10
C ASP A 33 -16.11 -4.84 8.56
N ALA A 34 -14.90 -4.59 8.03
CA ALA A 34 -14.66 -4.49 6.58
C ALA A 34 -14.75 -5.82 5.81
N GLY A 35 -15.00 -6.94 6.50
CA GLY A 35 -15.08 -8.27 5.89
C GLY A 35 -13.75 -8.79 5.33
N LEU A 36 -12.63 -8.22 5.78
CA LEU A 36 -11.28 -8.59 5.37
C LEU A 36 -10.46 -9.02 6.58
N GLU A 37 -9.61 -10.03 6.40
CA GLU A 37 -8.63 -10.41 7.41
C GLU A 37 -7.36 -9.57 7.23
N PRO A 38 -7.01 -8.66 8.16
CA PRO A 38 -5.91 -7.70 7.99
C PRO A 38 -4.57 -8.38 7.73
N ASP A 39 -4.29 -9.50 8.41
CA ASP A 39 -3.01 -10.21 8.28
C ASP A 39 -2.86 -10.84 6.88
N ASN A 40 -3.94 -11.42 6.35
CA ASN A 40 -3.95 -11.95 4.98
C ASN A 40 -3.82 -10.83 3.95
N LEU A 41 -4.46 -9.68 4.17
CA LEU A 41 -4.34 -8.53 3.28
C LEU A 41 -2.91 -7.98 3.30
N SER A 42 -2.30 -7.83 4.48
CA SER A 42 -0.90 -7.40 4.62
C SER A 42 0.05 -8.35 3.91
N PHE A 43 -0.11 -9.66 4.13
CA PHE A 43 0.72 -10.67 3.47
C PHE A 43 0.63 -10.60 1.94
N CYS A 44 -0.58 -10.51 1.40
CA CYS A 44 -0.79 -10.39 -0.04
C CYS A 44 -0.20 -9.09 -0.60
N LEU A 45 -0.34 -7.98 0.12
CA LEU A 45 0.24 -6.70 -0.30
C LEU A 45 1.76 -6.74 -0.29
N ASP A 46 2.39 -7.25 0.76
CA ASP A 46 3.85 -7.36 0.84
C ASP A 46 4.40 -8.22 -0.31
N ALA A 47 3.71 -9.30 -0.67
CA ALA A 47 4.10 -10.13 -1.81
C ALA A 47 4.02 -9.39 -3.16
N LEU A 48 2.99 -8.56 -3.37
CA LEU A 48 2.81 -7.78 -4.58
C LEU A 48 3.78 -6.59 -4.66
N LEU A 49 3.97 -5.89 -3.54
CA LEU A 49 4.85 -4.72 -3.42
C LEU A 49 6.34 -5.10 -3.53
N ALA A 50 6.70 -6.35 -3.27
CA ALA A 50 8.04 -6.89 -3.50
C ALA A 50 8.37 -7.14 -4.99
N GLN A 51 7.40 -6.98 -5.89
CA GLN A 51 7.58 -7.16 -7.33
C GLN A 51 7.64 -5.80 -8.05
N PRO A 52 8.22 -5.72 -9.27
CA PRO A 52 8.06 -4.54 -10.11
C PRO A 52 6.57 -4.19 -10.31
N PRO A 53 6.19 -2.90 -10.29
CA PRO A 53 7.07 -1.73 -10.38
C PRO A 53 7.58 -1.18 -9.03
N PHE A 54 7.21 -1.76 -7.89
CA PHE A 54 7.50 -1.20 -6.56
C PHE A 54 8.79 -1.73 -5.93
N GLY A 55 9.10 -3.02 -6.11
CA GLY A 55 10.37 -3.66 -5.73
C GLY A 55 10.63 -3.82 -4.23
N GLU A 56 10.66 -2.73 -3.46
CA GLU A 56 11.04 -2.73 -2.05
C GLU A 56 9.97 -2.15 -1.11
N ALA A 57 8.78 -1.85 -1.63
CA ALA A 57 7.70 -1.27 -0.86
C ALA A 57 7.10 -2.28 0.14
N ARG A 58 6.54 -1.77 1.24
CA ARG A 58 5.83 -2.58 2.26
C ARG A 58 4.45 -2.03 2.56
N ALA A 59 3.56 -2.89 3.06
CA ALA A 59 2.27 -2.46 3.56
C ALA A 59 2.33 -2.10 5.05
N ARG A 60 1.58 -1.07 5.44
CA ARG A 60 1.29 -0.78 6.85
C ARG A 60 -0.21 -0.63 7.03
N LEU A 61 -0.79 -1.52 7.80
CA LEU A 61 -2.22 -1.51 8.11
C LEU A 61 -2.44 -0.91 9.49
N GLN A 62 -3.39 0.02 9.57
CA GLN A 62 -3.94 0.54 10.82
C GLN A 62 -5.38 0.07 10.95
N ARG A 63 -5.69 -0.60 12.07
CA ARG A 63 -7.05 -1.04 12.37
C ARG A 63 -7.88 0.12 12.94
N CYS A 64 -9.15 0.15 12.59
CA CYS A 64 -10.14 1.04 13.20
C CYS A 64 -11.48 0.33 13.38
N GLY A 65 -12.40 0.91 14.15
CA GLY A 65 -13.77 0.41 14.19
C GLY A 65 -14.55 0.71 12.90
N GLY A 66 -15.60 -0.08 12.66
CA GLY A 66 -16.54 0.11 11.55
C GLY A 66 -16.13 -0.58 10.24
N ASP A 67 -16.87 -0.26 9.17
CA ASP A 67 -16.68 -0.81 7.83
C ASP A 67 -15.89 0.19 6.97
N VAL A 68 -14.57 0.13 7.08
CA VAL A 68 -13.65 1.05 6.39
C VAL A 68 -12.60 0.26 5.63
N LEU A 69 -12.36 0.63 4.37
CA LEU A 69 -11.16 0.25 3.65
C LEU A 69 -10.67 1.46 2.87
N ARG A 70 -9.52 2.00 3.26
CA ARG A 70 -9.00 3.23 2.68
C ARG A 70 -7.49 3.19 2.52
N LEU A 71 -7.02 3.58 1.34
CA LEU A 71 -5.62 3.96 1.12
C LEU A 71 -5.39 5.34 1.73
N ASP A 72 -4.60 5.37 2.80
CA ASP A 72 -4.43 6.53 3.68
C ASP A 72 -3.29 7.43 3.21
N PHE A 73 -2.10 6.84 3.00
CA PHE A 73 -0.92 7.56 2.53
C PHE A 73 0.00 6.66 1.70
N LEU A 74 0.90 7.30 0.96
CA LEU A 74 2.02 6.68 0.26
C LEU A 74 3.29 7.38 0.73
N GLU A 75 4.26 6.60 1.19
CA GLU A 75 5.59 7.09 1.55
C GLU A 75 6.55 6.81 0.40
N VAL A 76 7.20 7.84 -0.11
CA VAL A 76 8.14 7.75 -1.23
C VAL A 76 9.53 8.16 -0.80
N ASP A 77 10.53 7.53 -1.40
CA ASP A 77 11.92 7.96 -1.32
C ASP A 77 12.14 9.09 -2.33
N ASP A 78 12.27 10.32 -1.82
CA ASP A 78 12.53 11.48 -2.66
C ASP A 78 14.00 11.55 -3.13
N GLY A 79 14.86 10.62 -2.68
CA GLY A 79 16.24 10.51 -3.13
C GLY A 79 17.12 11.69 -2.73
N ASP A 80 16.74 12.45 -1.70
CA ASP A 80 17.52 13.58 -1.21
C ASP A 80 18.83 13.09 -0.58
N PRO A 81 20.01 13.39 -1.16
CA PRO A 81 21.30 12.99 -0.60
C PRO A 81 21.78 13.95 0.50
N ASP A 82 21.10 15.07 0.78
CA ASP A 82 21.59 16.10 1.68
C ASP A 82 21.04 15.98 3.11
N HIS A 83 21.75 15.18 3.91
CA HIS A 83 21.98 15.48 5.33
C HIS A 83 23.45 15.24 5.70
#